data_AF-A0A849GT68-F1
#
_entry.id   AF-A0A849GT68-F1
#
_cell.length_a   1.000
_cell.length_b   1.000
_cell.length_c   1.000
_cell.angle_alpha   90.00
_cell.angle_beta   90.00
_cell.angle_gamma   90.00
#
_symmetry.space_group_name_H-M   'P 1'
#
loop_
_entity.id
_entity.type
_entity.pdbx_description
1 polymer ?
#
loop_
_entity_poly.entity_id
_entity_poly.type
_entity_poly.pdbx_seq_one_letter_code
_entity_poly.pdbx_strand_id
1 'polypeptide(L)' 'VAPVAALPEVRELNIGHFLVGEAIFRGLTPAIAEMRRIMDEARG' A
#
# COMPACT_ATOMS: atom_id res chain seq x y z
N VAL A 1 3.92 -2.47 5.54
CA VAL A 1 3.34 -1.10 5.51
C VAL A 1 2.44 -0.83 6.72
N ALA A 2 1.66 -1.80 7.21
CA ALA A 2 0.64 -1.62 8.24
C ALA A 2 1.06 -0.84 9.51
N PRO A 3 2.21 -1.10 10.16
CA PRO A 3 2.58 -0.34 11.38
C PRO A 3 2.73 1.17 11.16
N VAL A 4 3.19 1.57 9.97
CA VAL A 4 3.33 3.00 9.60
C VAL A 4 1.98 3.57 9.16
N ALA A 5 1.17 2.77 8.44
CA ALA A 5 -0.16 3.18 8.01
C ALA A 5 -1.15 3.37 9.19
N ALA A 6 -0.92 2.69 10.31
CA ALA A 6 -1.71 2.81 11.53
C ALA A 6 -1.45 4.11 12.33
N LEU A 7 -0.39 4.87 12.00
CA LEU A 7 -0.09 6.12 12.70
C LEU A 7 -1.11 7.21 12.31
N PRO A 8 -1.82 7.84 13.28
CA PRO A 8 -2.86 8.81 12.98
C PRO A 8 -2.33 10.12 12.36
N GLU A 9 -1.06 10.46 12.59
CA GLU A 9 -0.41 11.64 12.02
C GLU A 9 -0.05 11.46 10.54
N VAL A 10 0.08 10.21 10.07
CA VAL A 10 0.45 9.90 8.69
C VAL A 10 -0.74 10.15 7.76
N ARG A 11 -0.62 11.16 6.90
CA ARG A 11 -1.64 11.52 5.90
C ARG A 11 -1.47 10.82 4.56
N GLU A 12 -0.25 10.46 4.20
CA GLU A 12 0.09 9.92 2.89
C GLU A 12 1.28 8.95 2.99
N LEU A 13 1.24 7.89 2.19
CA LEU A 13 2.36 6.95 2.03
C LEU A 13 2.69 6.81 0.55
N ASN A 14 3.85 7.33 0.16
CA ASN A 14 4.36 7.25 -1.20
C ASN A 14 5.20 5.97 -1.36
N ILE A 15 4.66 4.98 -2.09
CA ILE A 15 5.28 3.66 -2.26
C ILE A 15 5.51 3.40 -3.75
N GLY A 16 6.78 3.44 -4.19
CA GLY A 16 7.15 3.27 -5.61
C GLY A 16 7.65 1.86 -5.94
N HIS A 17 8.94 1.60 -5.69
CA HIS A 17 9.66 0.38 -6.10
C HIS A 17 8.93 -0.93 -5.78
N PHE A 18 8.30 -1.03 -4.60
CA PHE A 18 7.53 -2.21 -4.23
C PHE A 18 6.32 -2.44 -5.16
N LEU A 19 5.54 -1.39 -5.45
CA LEU A 19 4.37 -1.51 -6.31
C LEU A 19 4.75 -1.93 -7.73
N VAL A 20 5.86 -1.39 -8.25
CA VAL A 20 6.38 -1.78 -9.56
C VAL A 20 6.88 -3.23 -9.55
N GLY A 21 7.59 -3.64 -8.49
CA GLY A 21 8.06 -5.02 -8.33
C GLY A 21 6.93 -6.04 -8.29
N GLU A 22 5.83 -5.73 -7.59
CA GLU A 22 4.63 -6.57 -7.61
C GLU A 22 3.90 -6.52 -8.96
N ALA A 23 3.81 -5.34 -9.57
CA ALA A 23 3.11 -5.18 -10.83
C ALA A 23 3.68 -6.09 -11.95
N ILE A 24 4.95 -6.50 -11.86
CA ILE A 24 5.55 -7.47 -12.78
C ILE A 24 4.85 -8.83 -12.74
N PHE A 25 4.32 -9.26 -11.59
CA PHE A 25 3.75 -10.59 -11.41
C PHE A 25 2.23 -10.62 -11.54
N ARG A 26 1.55 -9.60 -11.03
CA ARG A 26 0.07 -9.56 -11.03
C ARG A 26 -0.54 -8.41 -11.80
N GLY A 27 0.26 -7.47 -12.27
CA GLY A 27 -0.21 -6.22 -12.89
C GLY A 27 -0.33 -5.05 -11.90
N LEU A 28 -0.28 -3.82 -12.42
CA LEU A 28 -0.23 -2.61 -11.60
C LEU A 28 -1.53 -2.34 -10.85
N THR A 29 -2.69 -2.52 -11.50
CA THR A 29 -4.01 -2.30 -10.87
C THR A 29 -4.21 -3.17 -9.63
N PRO A 30 -4.03 -4.51 -9.68
CA PRO A 30 -4.14 -5.33 -8.47
C PRO A 30 -3.02 -5.06 -7.45
N ALA A 31 -1.83 -4.63 -7.89
CA ALA A 31 -0.77 -4.18 -6.98
C ALA A 31 -1.20 -3.00 -6.10
N ILE A 32 -1.78 -1.98 -6.73
CA ILE A 32 -2.30 -0.80 -6.04
C ILE A 32 -3.48 -1.16 -5.15
N ALA A 33 -4.44 -1.95 -5.65
CA ALA A 33 -5.65 -2.31 -4.92
C ALA A 33 -5.33 -3.03 -3.60
N GLU A 34 -4.38 -3.96 -3.62
CA GLU A 34 -3.98 -4.69 -2.41
C GLU A 34 -3.18 -3.83 -1.44
N MET A 35 -2.27 -2.98 -1.94
CA MET A 35 -1.58 -2.02 -1.06
C MET A 35 -2.57 -1.10 -0.36
N ARG A 36 -3.61 -0.66 -1.09
CA ARG A 36 -4.69 0.15 -0.53
C ARG A 36 -5.50 -0.63 0.52
N ARG A 37 -5.88 -1.88 0.24
CA ARG A 37 -6.58 -2.75 1.20
C ARG A 37 -5.81 -2.89 2.51
N ILE A 38 -4.50 -3.18 2.44
CA ILE A 38 -3.64 -3.33 3.63
C ILE A 38 -3.54 -2.00 4.40
N MET A 39 -3.46 -0.87 3.69
CA MET A 39 -3.43 0.45 4.32
C MET A 39 -4.75 0.80 5.01
N ASP A 40 -5.89 0.49 4.39
CA ASP A 40 -7.21 0.75 4.95
C ASP A 40 -7.45 -0.14 6.19
N GLU A 41 -7.09 -1.43 6.12
CA GLU A 41 -7.16 -2.37 7.26
C GLU A 41 -6.29 -1.95 8.44
N ALA A 42 -5.14 -1.34 8.18
CA ALA A 42 -4.26 -0.83 9.23
C ALA A 42 -4.83 0.41 9.94
N ARG A 43 -5.77 1.13 9.31
CA ARG A 43 -6.38 2.35 9.89
C ARG A 43 -7.65 2.07 10.68
N GLY A 44 -8.33 0.95 10.42
CA GLY A 44 -9.59 0.57 11.08
C GLY A 44 -10.82 1.13 10.36
#